data_AF-A0A956ICV8-F1
#
_entry.id   AF-A0A956ICV8-F1
#
_cell.length_a   1.000
_cell.length_b   1.000
_cell.length_c   1.000
_cell.angle_alpha   90.00
_cell.angle_beta   90.00
_cell.angle_gamma   90.00
#
_symmetry.space_group_name_H-M   'P 1'
#
loop_
_entity.id
_entity.type
_entity.pdbx_description
1 polymer ?
#
loop_
_entity_poly.entity_id
_entity_poly.type
_entity_poly.pdbx_seq_one_letter_code
_entity_poly.pdbx_strand_id
1 'polypeptide(L)'
;MFGLGAFLGGVYARVERAVAHGRFEASHREQLRAVVRRPADRAAKAPLGDPLCTIYLVCRAHSRVIDDQVEQFAAFCLFYLTSLDLFDDAQDDDLAGSPYAELGIAQAINDAITLGFLAQEQLREVVAAEKRPTRRDAWLELASRVSLLAAAGQHRDLLGADGALTPDEVIA
;
A
#
# COMPACT_ATOMS: atom_id res chain seq x y z
N MET A 1 -4.01 24.73 9.01
CA MET A 1 -3.33 24.15 7.83
C MET A 1 -3.06 22.68 8.15
N PHE A 2 -3.59 21.74 7.37
CA PHE A 2 -3.38 20.32 7.61
C PHE A 2 -1.94 19.95 7.20
N GLY A 3 -1.12 19.49 8.15
CA GLY A 3 0.29 19.17 7.94
C GLY A 3 0.51 17.71 7.54
N LEU A 4 1.69 17.40 6.98
CA LEU A 4 2.06 16.04 6.56
C LEU A 4 1.91 15.02 7.69
N GLY A 5 2.39 15.32 8.89
CA GLY A 5 2.27 14.40 10.03
C GLY A 5 0.82 14.10 10.42
N ALA A 6 -0.08 15.09 10.33
CA ALA A 6 -1.50 14.87 10.59
C ALA A 6 -2.15 14.00 9.52
N PHE A 7 -1.77 14.19 8.25
CA PHE A 7 -2.20 13.34 7.14
C PHE A 7 -1.73 11.90 7.31
N LEU A 8 -0.43 11.68 7.55
CA LEU A 8 0.11 10.34 7.78
C LEU A 8 -0.57 9.68 8.98
N GLY A 9 -0.73 10.41 10.09
CA GLY A 9 -1.43 9.90 11.27
C GLY A 9 -2.88 9.48 10.99
N GLY A 10 -3.61 10.25 10.18
CA GLY A 10 -4.97 9.91 9.73
C GLY A 10 -5.01 8.62 8.90
N VAL A 11 -4.09 8.48 7.95
CA VAL A 11 -3.98 7.28 7.10
C VAL A 11 -3.60 6.05 7.91
N TYR A 12 -2.59 6.13 8.78
CA TYR A 12 -2.19 5.00 9.61
C TYR A 12 -3.28 4.58 10.60
N ALA A 13 -3.98 5.54 11.21
CA ALA A 13 -5.12 5.22 12.07
C ALA A 13 -6.24 4.52 11.30
N ARG A 14 -6.46 4.88 10.02
CA ARG A 14 -7.42 4.18 9.15
C ARG A 14 -6.99 2.75 8.86
N VAL A 15 -5.72 2.55 8.50
CA VAL A 15 -5.14 1.23 8.25
C VAL A 15 -5.22 0.35 9.50
N GLU A 16 -4.83 0.86 10.67
CA GLU A 16 -4.94 0.14 11.93
C GLU A 16 -6.37 -0.28 12.26
N ARG A 17 -7.37 0.58 12.00
CA ARG A 17 -8.79 0.23 12.19
C ARG A 17 -9.23 -0.91 11.26
N ALA A 18 -8.80 -0.89 10.00
CA ALA A 18 -9.21 -1.90 9.04
C ALA A 18 -8.62 -3.29 9.37
N VAL A 19 -7.36 -3.36 9.82
CA VAL A 19 -6.76 -4.64 10.28
C VAL A 19 -7.28 -5.07 11.65
N ALA A 20 -7.78 -4.14 12.47
CA ALA A 20 -8.43 -4.45 13.74
C ALA A 20 -9.87 -4.96 13.60
N HIS A 21 -10.43 -5.01 12.39
CA HIS A 21 -11.82 -5.38 12.16
C HIS A 21 -12.14 -6.79 12.69
N GLY A 22 -13.31 -6.98 13.30
CA GLY A 22 -13.73 -8.24 13.92
C GLY A 22 -13.97 -9.42 12.96
N ARG A 23 -13.66 -9.25 11.66
CA ARG A 23 -13.79 -10.31 10.64
C ARG A 23 -12.60 -11.27 10.62
N PHE A 24 -11.49 -10.88 11.24
CA PHE A 24 -10.27 -11.67 11.31
C PHE A 24 -10.16 -12.33 12.68
N GLU A 25 -9.62 -13.55 12.71
CA GLU A 25 -9.22 -14.22 13.96
C GLU A 25 -8.17 -13.40 14.74
N ALA A 26 -8.09 -13.60 16.06
CA ALA A 26 -7.21 -12.80 16.91
C ALA A 26 -5.73 -12.84 16.48
N SER A 27 -5.21 -14.03 16.18
CA SER A 27 -3.84 -14.23 15.72
C SER A 27 -3.59 -13.54 14.37
N HIS A 28 -4.51 -13.65 13.42
CA HIS A 28 -4.40 -13.00 12.11
C HIS A 28 -4.42 -11.46 12.24
N ARG A 29 -5.24 -10.90 13.15
CA ARG A 29 -5.21 -9.45 13.44
C ARG A 29 -3.87 -9.00 13.99
N GLU A 30 -3.26 -9.79 14.86
CA GLU A 30 -1.94 -9.48 15.44
C GLU A 30 -0.86 -9.48 14.36
N GLN A 31 -0.88 -10.46 13.46
CA GLN A 31 0.03 -10.55 12.31
C GLN A 31 -0.13 -9.32 11.40
N LEU A 32 -1.35 -9.05 10.92
CA LEU A 32 -1.62 -7.90 10.05
C LEU A 32 -1.20 -6.57 10.71
N ARG A 33 -1.46 -6.40 12.02
CA ARG A 33 -1.02 -5.22 12.78
C ARG A 33 0.49 -5.09 12.82
N ALA A 34 1.21 -6.19 13.05
CA ALA A 34 2.66 -6.17 13.11
C ALA A 34 3.25 -5.72 11.77
N VAL A 35 2.68 -6.18 10.66
CA VAL A 35 3.12 -5.77 9.31
C VAL A 35 2.90 -4.29 9.07
N VAL A 36 1.68 -3.79 9.26
CA VAL A 36 1.34 -2.39 8.93
C VAL A 36 1.94 -1.36 9.89
N ARG A 37 2.43 -1.79 11.07
CA ARG A 37 3.15 -0.93 12.01
C ARG A 37 4.58 -0.62 11.59
N ARG A 38 5.26 -1.54 10.90
CA ARG A 38 6.64 -1.30 10.43
C ARG A 38 6.76 -0.03 9.59
N PRO A 39 5.93 0.20 8.55
CA PRO A 39 5.98 1.45 7.81
C PRO A 39 5.54 2.65 8.68
N ALA A 40 4.58 2.49 9.59
CA ALA A 40 4.15 3.56 10.50
C ALA A 40 5.29 4.09 11.39
N ASP A 41 6.07 3.18 11.98
CA ASP A 41 7.20 3.52 12.83
C ASP A 41 8.33 4.22 12.05
N ARG A 42 8.54 3.82 10.78
CA ARG A 42 9.47 4.49 9.86
C ARG A 42 8.97 5.90 9.51
N ALA A 43 7.70 6.03 9.15
CA ALA A 43 7.06 7.30 8.82
C ALA A 43 7.11 8.30 9.98
N ALA A 44 6.94 7.84 11.22
CA ALA A 44 7.04 8.68 12.41
C ALA A 44 8.44 9.28 12.60
N LYS A 45 9.49 8.55 12.21
CA LYS A 45 10.90 9.00 12.30
C LYS A 45 11.33 9.84 11.11
N ALA A 46 10.83 9.52 9.92
CA ALA A 46 11.17 10.17 8.66
C ALA A 46 9.92 10.39 7.78
N PRO A 47 9.08 11.39 8.08
CA PRO A 47 7.81 11.60 7.36
C PRO A 47 7.96 11.84 5.85
N LEU A 48 9.10 12.41 5.43
CA LEU A 48 9.40 12.64 4.01
C LEU A 48 9.97 11.40 3.30
N GLY A 49 10.38 10.38 4.05
CA GLY A 49 10.77 9.08 3.51
C GLY A 49 9.59 8.13 3.30
N ASP A 50 8.40 8.51 3.81
CA ASP A 50 7.19 7.73 3.63
C ASP A 50 6.63 7.90 2.21
N PRO A 51 6.27 6.83 1.48
CA PRO A 51 5.78 6.95 0.11
C PRO A 51 4.50 7.80 -0.01
N LEU A 52 3.67 7.86 1.04
CA LEU A 52 2.44 8.65 1.06
C LEU A 52 2.71 10.15 1.13
N CYS A 53 3.93 10.59 1.45
CA CYS A 53 4.28 12.01 1.41
C CYS A 53 4.07 12.59 0.00
N THR A 54 4.27 11.79 -1.05
CA THR A 54 4.01 12.17 -2.44
C THR A 54 2.54 12.55 -2.64
N ILE A 55 1.60 11.77 -2.10
CA ILE A 55 0.15 12.06 -2.20
C ILE A 55 -0.17 13.40 -1.53
N TYR A 56 0.39 13.62 -0.34
CA TYR A 56 0.25 14.89 0.37
C TYR A 56 0.79 16.05 -0.48
N LEU A 57 2.02 15.95 -0.98
CA LEU A 57 2.68 16.99 -1.76
C LEU A 57 1.93 17.30 -3.06
N VAL A 58 1.45 16.28 -3.77
CA VAL A 58 0.59 16.44 -4.96
C VAL A 58 -0.70 17.18 -4.58
N CYS A 59 -1.37 16.78 -3.49
CA CYS A 59 -2.58 17.48 -3.05
C CYS A 59 -2.28 18.97 -2.75
N ARG A 60 -1.15 19.26 -2.09
CA ARG A 60 -0.74 20.64 -1.80
C ARG A 60 -0.43 21.43 -3.07
N ALA A 61 0.31 20.84 -4.02
CA ALA A 61 0.67 21.47 -5.29
C ALA A 61 -0.56 21.83 -6.13
N HIS A 62 -1.59 20.99 -6.10
CA HIS A 62 -2.84 21.20 -6.84
C HIS A 62 -3.94 21.89 -6.03
N SER A 63 -3.64 22.41 -4.83
CA SER A 63 -4.63 23.00 -3.92
C SER A 63 -5.85 22.08 -3.66
N ARG A 64 -5.64 20.76 -3.72
CA ARG A 64 -6.65 19.76 -3.37
C ARG A 64 -6.80 19.72 -1.85
N VAL A 65 -8.03 19.85 -1.39
CA VAL A 65 -8.37 19.65 0.03
C VAL A 65 -8.07 18.19 0.39
N ILE A 66 -7.34 17.98 1.49
CA ILE A 66 -7.13 16.66 2.07
C ILE A 66 -8.40 16.34 2.87
N ASP A 67 -9.25 15.51 2.28
CA ASP A 67 -10.50 15.04 2.87
C ASP A 67 -10.46 13.51 3.04
N ASP A 68 -11.57 12.96 3.52
CA ASP A 68 -11.72 11.52 3.77
C ASP A 68 -11.40 10.67 2.53
N GLN A 69 -11.77 11.13 1.33
CA GLN A 69 -11.47 10.41 0.09
C GLN A 69 -9.97 10.35 -0.20
N VAL A 70 -9.22 11.43 0.07
CA VAL A 70 -7.75 11.46 -0.09
C VAL A 70 -7.09 10.51 0.92
N GLU A 71 -7.53 10.51 2.18
CA GLU A 71 -7.02 9.57 3.19
C GLU A 71 -7.36 8.12 2.85
N GLN A 72 -8.57 7.86 2.33
CA GLN A 72 -9.00 6.54 1.87
C GLN A 72 -8.12 6.04 0.72
N PHE A 73 -7.83 6.91 -0.25
CA PHE A 73 -6.92 6.59 -1.35
C PHE A 73 -5.49 6.34 -0.88
N ALA A 74 -5.00 7.12 0.07
CA ALA A 74 -3.69 6.89 0.65
C ALA A 74 -3.62 5.58 1.45
N ALA A 75 -4.71 5.20 2.14
CA ALA A 75 -4.81 3.89 2.79
C ALA A 75 -4.83 2.74 1.77
N PHE A 76 -5.51 2.91 0.62
CA PHE A 76 -5.39 1.98 -0.51
C PHE A 76 -3.92 1.80 -0.93
N CYS A 77 -3.21 2.90 -1.18
CA CYS A 77 -1.81 2.85 -1.59
C CYS A 77 -0.93 2.15 -0.55
N LEU A 78 -1.11 2.45 0.73
CA LEU A 78 -0.34 1.82 1.81
C LEU A 78 -0.59 0.32 1.89
N PHE A 79 -1.86 -0.12 1.91
CA PHE A 79 -2.18 -1.55 1.90
C PHE A 79 -1.63 -2.26 0.67
N TYR A 80 -1.71 -1.61 -0.49
CA TYR A 80 -1.24 -2.18 -1.74
C TYR A 80 0.28 -2.33 -1.76
N LEU A 81 1.03 -1.29 -1.39
CA LEU A 81 2.49 -1.34 -1.31
C LEU A 81 2.94 -2.37 -0.28
N THR A 82 2.35 -2.37 0.93
CA THR A 82 2.70 -3.36 1.96
C THR A 82 2.35 -4.79 1.55
N SER A 83 1.31 -4.99 0.73
CA SER A 83 0.99 -6.29 0.13
C SER A 83 2.09 -6.73 -0.84
N LEU A 84 2.54 -5.84 -1.73
CA LEU A 84 3.62 -6.15 -2.68
C LEU A 84 4.96 -6.40 -1.97
N ASP A 85 5.34 -5.55 -1.03
CA ASP A 85 6.58 -5.71 -0.25
C ASP A 85 6.60 -7.07 0.46
N LEU A 86 5.47 -7.49 1.04
CA LEU A 86 5.40 -8.79 1.73
C LEU A 86 5.41 -9.98 0.76
N PHE A 87 4.86 -9.81 -0.45
CA PHE A 87 4.99 -10.82 -1.50
C PHE A 87 6.45 -10.97 -1.94
N ASP A 88 7.14 -9.85 -2.12
CA ASP A 88 8.55 -9.79 -2.52
C ASP A 88 9.44 -10.45 -1.46
N ASP A 89 9.31 -10.03 -0.19
CA ASP A 89 10.00 -10.65 0.96
C ASP A 89 9.79 -12.18 0.99
N ALA A 90 8.59 -12.66 0.64
CA ALA A 90 8.27 -14.09 0.60
C ALA A 90 8.81 -14.82 -0.63
N GLN A 91 8.96 -14.13 -1.77
CA GLN A 91 9.53 -14.69 -3.01
C GLN A 91 11.05 -14.82 -2.91
N ASP A 92 11.69 -13.85 -2.26
CA ASP A 92 13.15 -13.79 -2.09
C ASP A 92 13.67 -14.57 -0.87
N ASP A 93 12.78 -15.21 -0.12
CA ASP A 93 13.08 -15.88 1.16
C ASP A 93 13.70 -14.91 2.20
N ASP A 94 13.38 -13.61 2.10
CA ASP A 94 13.83 -12.56 3.02
C ASP A 94 12.75 -12.19 4.05
N LEU A 95 12.37 -13.17 4.87
CA LEU A 95 11.43 -12.94 5.97
C LEU A 95 12.12 -12.43 7.25
N ALA A 96 13.43 -12.18 7.20
CA ALA A 96 14.23 -11.84 8.36
C ALA A 96 13.78 -10.54 9.04
N GLY A 97 13.69 -10.55 10.37
CA GLY A 97 13.25 -9.39 11.14
C GLY A 97 11.77 -9.02 10.95
N SER A 98 10.97 -9.91 10.37
CA SER A 98 9.51 -9.86 10.35
C SER A 98 8.92 -10.99 11.23
N PRO A 99 7.63 -10.91 11.61
CA PRO A 99 6.94 -12.03 12.27
C PRO A 99 6.93 -13.33 11.46
N TYR A 100 7.14 -13.26 10.14
CA TYR A 100 7.07 -14.41 9.25
C TYR A 100 8.34 -15.25 9.21
N ALA A 101 9.45 -14.77 9.80
CA ALA A 101 10.64 -15.61 10.00
C ALA A 101 10.32 -16.91 10.76
N GLU A 102 9.34 -16.86 11.68
CA GLU A 102 8.89 -18.02 12.46
C GLU A 102 7.65 -18.70 11.88
N LEU A 103 6.75 -17.93 11.24
CA LEU A 103 5.47 -18.43 10.69
C LEU A 103 5.62 -19.06 9.30
N GLY A 104 6.64 -18.67 8.55
CA GLY A 104 6.95 -19.15 7.22
C GLY A 104 6.23 -18.44 6.06
N ILE A 105 6.71 -18.75 4.85
CA ILE A 105 6.30 -18.17 3.56
C ILE A 105 4.79 -18.27 3.31
N ALA A 106 4.17 -19.41 3.66
CA ALA A 106 2.74 -19.62 3.41
C ALA A 106 1.87 -18.58 4.13
N GLN A 107 2.25 -18.20 5.36
CA GLN A 107 1.51 -17.20 6.12
C GLN A 107 1.83 -15.79 5.64
N ALA A 108 3.07 -15.51 5.24
CA ALA A 108 3.43 -14.25 4.59
C ALA A 108 2.58 -14.01 3.34
N ILE A 109 2.47 -15.00 2.46
CA ILE A 109 1.64 -14.94 1.24
C ILE A 109 0.16 -14.73 1.58
N ASN A 110 -0.38 -15.47 2.56
CA ASN A 110 -1.77 -15.31 2.96
C ASN A 110 -2.07 -13.87 3.45
N ASP A 111 -1.17 -13.30 4.22
CA ASP A 111 -1.33 -11.95 4.75
C ASP A 111 -1.11 -10.90 3.67
N ALA A 112 -0.17 -11.13 2.75
CA ALA A 112 0.03 -10.28 1.57
C ALA A 112 -1.26 -10.23 0.72
N ILE A 113 -1.90 -11.37 0.45
CA ILE A 113 -3.20 -11.45 -0.23
C ILE A 113 -4.27 -10.69 0.55
N THR A 114 -4.32 -10.87 1.86
CA THR A 114 -5.29 -10.21 2.74
C THR A 114 -5.15 -8.69 2.70
N LEU A 115 -3.91 -8.18 2.74
CA LEU A 115 -3.60 -6.75 2.58
C LEU A 115 -4.01 -6.25 1.19
N GLY A 116 -3.79 -7.05 0.14
CA GLY A 116 -4.25 -6.74 -1.21
C GLY A 116 -5.77 -6.57 -1.30
N PHE A 117 -6.55 -7.45 -0.65
CA PHE A 117 -8.01 -7.31 -0.60
C PHE A 117 -8.47 -6.13 0.27
N LEU A 118 -7.79 -5.85 1.38
CA LEU A 118 -7.99 -4.64 2.17
C LEU A 118 -7.76 -3.38 1.32
N ALA A 119 -6.73 -3.37 0.46
CA ALA A 119 -6.50 -2.29 -0.49
C ALA A 119 -7.71 -2.14 -1.44
N GLN A 120 -8.17 -3.23 -2.07
CA GLN A 120 -9.32 -3.18 -2.98
C GLN A 120 -10.59 -2.68 -2.29
N GLU A 121 -10.80 -3.04 -1.02
CA GLU A 121 -11.88 -2.49 -0.22
C GLU A 121 -11.74 -0.98 -0.04
N GLN A 122 -10.53 -0.47 0.22
CA GLN A 122 -10.30 0.97 0.30
C GLN A 122 -10.59 1.66 -1.04
N LEU A 123 -10.11 1.10 -2.16
CA LEU A 123 -10.34 1.63 -3.51
C LEU A 123 -11.84 1.66 -3.86
N ARG A 124 -12.59 0.62 -3.50
CA ARG A 124 -14.04 0.56 -3.70
C ARG A 124 -14.74 1.75 -3.04
N GLU A 125 -14.34 2.11 -1.82
CA GLU A 125 -14.90 3.27 -1.11
C GLU A 125 -14.48 4.61 -1.76
N VAL A 126 -13.23 4.72 -2.24
CA VAL A 126 -12.78 5.92 -3.01
C VAL A 126 -13.67 6.13 -4.24
N VAL A 127 -13.92 5.06 -4.99
CA VAL A 127 -14.75 5.08 -6.20
C VAL A 127 -16.21 5.38 -5.88
N ALA A 128 -16.75 4.81 -4.79
CA ALA A 128 -18.12 5.07 -4.35
C ALA A 128 -18.33 6.54 -3.95
N ALA A 129 -17.32 7.18 -3.33
CA ALA A 129 -17.36 8.58 -2.94
C ALA A 129 -17.21 9.56 -4.12
N GLU A 130 -16.60 9.14 -5.24
CA GLU A 130 -16.46 9.98 -6.42
C GLU A 130 -17.83 10.22 -7.08
N LYS A 131 -18.14 11.47 -7.42
CA LYS A 131 -19.45 11.86 -7.97
C LYS A 131 -19.50 11.79 -9.48
N ARG A 132 -18.35 11.93 -10.15
CA ARG A 132 -18.25 11.96 -11.61
C ARG A 132 -17.99 10.56 -12.16
N PRO A 133 -18.89 9.99 -12.98
CA PRO A 133 -18.70 8.65 -13.54
C PRO A 133 -17.37 8.48 -14.27
N THR A 134 -16.98 9.46 -15.10
CA THR A 134 -15.70 9.42 -15.83
C THR A 134 -14.47 9.35 -14.91
N ARG A 135 -14.55 9.90 -13.69
CA ARG A 135 -13.46 9.78 -12.71
C ARG A 135 -13.48 8.44 -11.97
N ARG A 136 -14.66 7.84 -11.77
CA ARG A 136 -14.77 6.48 -11.22
C ARG A 136 -14.06 5.48 -12.13
N ASP A 137 -14.35 5.56 -13.42
CA ASP A 137 -13.73 4.69 -14.42
C ASP A 137 -12.21 4.91 -14.46
N ALA A 138 -11.76 6.18 -14.43
CA ALA A 138 -10.35 6.52 -14.39
C ALA A 138 -9.62 5.97 -13.14
N TRP A 139 -10.25 5.95 -11.97
CA TRP A 139 -9.67 5.34 -10.76
C TRP A 139 -9.43 3.84 -10.95
N LEU A 140 -10.42 3.13 -11.47
CA LEU A 140 -10.37 1.68 -11.70
C LEU A 140 -9.33 1.34 -12.78
N GLU A 141 -9.35 2.08 -13.89
CA GLU A 141 -8.37 1.93 -14.97
C GLU A 141 -6.95 2.17 -14.46
N LEU A 142 -6.72 3.26 -13.72
CA LEU A 142 -5.40 3.58 -13.17
C LEU A 142 -4.91 2.49 -12.22
N ALA A 143 -5.75 2.05 -11.28
CA ALA A 143 -5.38 1.01 -10.33
C ALA A 143 -5.05 -0.31 -11.06
N SER A 144 -5.90 -0.73 -12.01
CA SER A 144 -5.67 -1.94 -12.79
C SER A 144 -4.39 -1.87 -13.61
N ARG A 145 -4.17 -0.75 -14.32
CA ARG A 145 -2.95 -0.56 -15.14
C ARG A 145 -1.69 -0.59 -14.29
N VAL A 146 -1.67 0.14 -13.16
CA VAL A 146 -0.52 0.16 -12.26
C VAL A 146 -0.27 -1.22 -11.66
N SER A 147 -1.31 -1.95 -11.28
CA SER A 147 -1.14 -3.31 -10.74
C SER A 147 -0.60 -4.30 -11.76
N LEU A 148 -1.02 -4.21 -13.02
CA LEU A 148 -0.47 -5.03 -14.09
C LEU A 148 0.99 -4.68 -14.39
N LEU A 149 1.35 -3.39 -14.35
CA LEU A 149 2.73 -2.95 -14.51
C LEU A 149 3.62 -3.46 -13.38
N ALA A 150 3.17 -3.38 -12.12
CA ALA A 150 3.92 -3.89 -10.98
C ALA A 150 4.17 -5.40 -11.10
N ALA A 151 3.13 -6.18 -11.43
CA ALA A 151 3.25 -7.63 -11.62
C ALA A 151 4.15 -8.00 -12.82
N ALA A 152 4.07 -7.23 -13.92
CA ALA A 152 4.94 -7.43 -15.06
C ALA A 152 6.41 -7.10 -14.73
N GLY A 153 6.65 -6.05 -13.97
CA GLY A 153 7.97 -5.70 -13.43
C GLY A 153 8.55 -6.84 -12.60
N GLN A 154 7.79 -7.34 -11.62
CA GLN A 154 8.19 -8.48 -10.80
C GLN A 154 8.49 -9.74 -11.62
N HIS A 155 7.66 -10.03 -12.62
CA HIS A 155 7.90 -11.17 -13.50
C HIS A 155 9.21 -11.05 -14.28
N ARG A 156 9.54 -9.85 -14.79
CA ARG A 156 10.82 -9.60 -15.48
C ARG A 156 12.00 -9.77 -14.54
N ASP A 157 11.88 -9.25 -13.31
CA ASP A 157 12.91 -9.34 -12.28
C ASP A 157 13.23 -10.81 -11.91
N LEU A 158 12.19 -11.62 -11.68
CA LEU A 158 12.33 -13.06 -11.40
C LEU A 158 12.95 -13.88 -12.55
N LEU A 159 12.84 -13.42 -13.80
CA LEU A 159 13.50 -14.06 -14.94
C LEU A 159 15.00 -13.75 -15.00
N GLY A 160 15.52 -12.91 -14.09
CA GLY A 160 16.89 -12.42 -14.13
C GLY A 160 17.17 -11.64 -15.41
N ALA A 161 16.14 -11.02 -16.01
CA ALA A 161 16.35 -10.07 -17.09
C ALA A 161 17.33 -9.02 -16.56
N ASP A 162 18.46 -8.82 -17.24
CA ASP A 162 19.48 -7.85 -16.85
C ASP A 162 18.75 -6.56 -16.43
N GLY A 163 18.85 -6.24 -15.13
CA GLY A 163 18.07 -5.15 -14.55
C GLY A 163 18.22 -3.90 -15.41
N ALA A 164 17.15 -3.10 -15.52
CA ALA A 164 17.18 -1.87 -16.29
C ALA A 164 18.47 -1.09 -16.02
N LEU A 165 19.35 -1.02 -17.01
CA LEU A 165 20.65 -0.38 -16.92
C LEU A 165 20.50 1.14 -16.94
N THR A 166 19.32 1.61 -17.32
CA THR A 166 18.98 3.03 -17.43
C THR A 166 17.60 3.33 -16.80
N PRO A 167 17.38 4.56 -16.30
CA PRO A 167 16.07 4.99 -15.80
C PRO A 167 14.95 4.88 -16.84
N ASP A 168 15.26 5.06 -18.13
CA ASP A 168 14.28 4.96 -19.21
C ASP A 168 13.77 3.52 -19.40
N GLU A 169 14.64 2.53 -19.17
CA GLU A 169 14.26 1.10 -19.16
C GLU A 169 13.44 0.71 -17.93
N VAL A 170 13.54 1.45 -16.82
CA VAL A 170 12.68 1.28 -15.63
C VAL A 170 11.25 1.76 -15.90
N ILE A 171 11.07 2.76 -16.77
CA ILE A 171 9.79 3.45 -17.01
C ILE A 171 9.03 2.89 -18.24
N ALA A 172 9.71 2.11 -19.10
CA ALA A 172 9.18 1.55 -20.36
C ALA A 172 8.42 0.21 -20.22
#